data_AF-A0A2T5HX49-F1
#
_entry.id   AF-A0A2T5HX49-F1
#
_cell.length_a   1.000
_cell.length_b   1.000
_cell.length_c   1.000
_cell.angle_alpha   90.00
_cell.angle_beta   90.00
_cell.angle_gamma   90.00
#
_symmetry.space_group_name_H-M   'P 1'
#
loop_
_entity.id
_entity.type
_entity.pdbx_description
1 polymer ?
#
loop_
_entity_poly.entity_id
_entity_poly.type
_entity_poly.pdbx_seq_one_letter_code
_entity_poly.pdbx_strand_id
1 'polypeptide(L)'
;MVFEQQKEHESQWMAIKSIASKIGCTAETLRTWVRRTEIDQGIRGGLSTADRERLKELEQENRELKRANEILRKASAYFAQAELDRRPK
;
A
#
# COMPACT_ATOMS: atom_id res chain seq x y z
N MET A 1 -12.27 11.54 19.39
CA MET A 1 -12.59 12.77 18.63
C MET A 1 -13.86 12.67 17.77
N VAL A 2 -13.89 12.11 16.55
CA VAL A 2 -15.18 11.98 15.79
C VAL A 2 -15.99 10.74 16.19
N PHE A 3 -15.34 9.58 16.31
CA PHE A 3 -15.99 8.32 16.68
C PHE A 3 -16.57 8.33 18.10
N GLU A 4 -15.97 9.09 19.02
CA GLU A 4 -16.46 9.26 20.41
C GLU A 4 -17.73 10.09 20.46
N GLN A 5 -17.78 11.22 19.74
CA GLN A 5 -18.96 12.09 19.68
C GLN A 5 -20.05 11.56 18.74
N GLN A 6 -19.80 10.47 18.00
CA GLN A 6 -20.76 9.90 17.07
C GLN A 6 -22.04 9.43 17.78
N LYS A 7 -21.98 9.11 19.08
CA LYS A 7 -23.14 8.75 19.92
C LYS A 7 -23.96 9.97 20.39
N GLU A 8 -23.35 11.15 20.36
CA GLU A 8 -23.96 12.42 20.80
C GLU A 8 -24.65 13.17 19.65
N HIS A 9 -24.56 12.64 18.43
CA HIS A 9 -25.06 13.27 17.22
C HIS A 9 -25.90 12.28 16.38
N GLU A 10 -26.97 12.77 15.75
CA GLU A 10 -27.90 11.97 14.94
C GLU A 10 -27.24 11.28 13.74
N SER A 11 -26.09 11.78 13.29
CA SER A 11 -25.32 11.16 12.22
C SER A 11 -23.83 11.46 12.34
N GLN A 12 -23.02 10.58 11.74
CA GLN A 12 -21.57 10.79 11.61
C GLN A 12 -21.25 12.13 10.92
N TRP A 13 -22.08 12.54 9.96
CA TRP A 13 -21.89 13.81 9.25
C TRP A 13 -22.10 15.03 10.17
N MET A 14 -23.06 14.96 11.10
CA MET A 14 -23.27 16.01 12.10
C MET A 14 -22.09 16.09 13.09
N ALA A 15 -21.58 14.93 13.54
CA ALA A 15 -20.37 14.88 14.36
C ALA A 15 -19.16 15.48 13.62
N ILE A 16 -18.96 15.12 12.34
CA ILE A 16 -17.88 15.66 11.51
C ILE A 16 -18.01 17.19 11.38
N LYS A 17 -19.19 17.73 11.08
CA LYS A 17 -19.38 19.20 10.99
C LYS A 17 -19.09 19.92 12.30
N SER A 18 -19.60 19.38 13.41
CA SER A 18 -19.41 19.92 14.77
C SER A 18 -17.93 19.96 15.17
N ILE A 19 -17.17 18.93 14.81
CA ILE A 19 -15.75 18.83 15.17
C ILE A 19 -14.87 19.63 14.21
N ALA A 20 -15.19 19.62 12.92
CA ALA A 20 -14.45 20.39 11.92
C ALA A 20 -14.46 21.88 12.24
N SER A 21 -15.60 22.43 12.69
CA SER A 21 -15.69 23.83 13.11
C SER A 21 -14.85 24.12 14.36
N LYS A 22 -14.75 23.19 15.32
CA LYS A 22 -13.94 23.34 16.54
C LYS A 22 -12.44 23.27 16.26
N ILE A 23 -12.02 22.43 15.31
CA ILE A 23 -10.61 22.21 14.97
C ILE A 23 -10.11 23.22 13.92
N GLY A 24 -11.02 23.93 13.24
CA GLY A 24 -10.68 24.91 12.21
C GLY A 24 -10.30 24.29 10.87
N CYS A 25 -10.87 23.13 10.53
CA CYS A 25 -10.71 22.50 9.22
C CYS A 25 -12.06 22.39 8.49
N THR A 26 -12.03 22.07 7.20
CA THR A 26 -13.27 21.83 6.46
C THR A 26 -13.86 20.47 6.84
N ALA A 27 -15.19 20.37 6.83
CA ALA A 27 -15.88 19.10 7.11
C ALA A 27 -15.49 18.00 6.10
N GLU A 28 -15.15 18.35 4.86
CA GLU A 28 -14.69 17.39 3.85
C GLU A 28 -13.29 16.84 4.14
N THR A 29 -12.36 17.68 4.60
CA THR A 29 -11.04 17.22 5.02
C THR A 29 -11.17 16.21 6.16
N LEU A 30 -11.94 16.55 7.20
CA LEU A 30 -12.15 15.66 8.33
C LEU A 30 -12.90 14.38 7.92
N ARG A 31 -13.91 14.47 7.05
CA ARG A 31 -14.57 13.30 6.48
C ARG A 31 -13.58 12.37 5.79
N THR A 32 -12.67 12.91 5.00
CA THR A 32 -11.68 12.12 4.27
C THR A 32 -10.77 11.34 5.22
N TRP A 33 -10.33 11.97 6.32
CA TRP A 33 -9.55 11.31 7.35
C TRP A 33 -10.35 10.22 8.07
N VAL A 34 -11.59 10.50 8.46
CA VAL A 34 -12.48 9.50 9.08
C VAL A 34 -12.65 8.29 8.17
N ARG A 35 -12.90 8.50 6.88
CA ARG A 35 -13.00 7.41 5.90
C ARG A 35 -11.73 6.60 5.79
N ARG A 36 -10.57 7.27 5.82
CA ARG A 36 -9.26 6.58 5.75
C ARG A 36 -9.06 5.71 6.98
N THR A 37 -9.36 6.23 8.16
CA THR A 37 -9.31 5.47 9.42
C THR A 37 -10.29 4.28 9.41
N GLU A 38 -11.52 4.46 8.91
CA GLU A 38 -12.47 3.34 8.77
C GLU A 38 -11.96 2.24 7.86
N ILE A 39 -11.24 2.58 6.78
CA ILE A 39 -10.60 1.61 5.90
C ILE A 39 -9.45 0.91 6.62
N ASP A 40 -8.60 1.68 7.30
CA ASP A 40 -7.45 1.14 8.02
C ASP A 40 -7.85 0.25 9.21
N GLN A 41 -9.04 0.46 9.79
CA GLN A 41 -9.63 -0.38 10.83
C GLN A 41 -10.49 -1.53 10.29
N GLY A 42 -10.64 -1.66 8.96
CA GLY A 42 -11.46 -2.70 8.34
C GLY A 42 -12.98 -2.51 8.50
N ILE A 43 -13.43 -1.36 9.00
CA ILE A 43 -14.86 -1.02 9.15
C ILE A 43 -15.47 -0.75 7.76
N ARG A 44 -14.69 -0.15 6.86
CA ARG A 44 -15.09 0.10 5.47
C ARG A 44 -14.16 -0.65 4.52
N GLY A 45 -14.74 -1.23 3.48
CA GLY A 45 -13.96 -1.84 2.39
C GLY A 45 -13.05 -0.82 1.69
N GLY A 46 -11.84 -1.25 1.37
CA GLY A 46 -10.83 -0.44 0.70
C GLY A 46 -9.43 -0.96 0.99
N LEU A 47 -8.45 -0.46 0.25
CA LEU A 47 -7.04 -0.81 0.48
C LEU A 47 -6.49 0.04 1.64
N SER A 48 -6.13 -0.62 2.74
CA SER A 48 -5.59 0.04 3.91
C SER A 48 -4.23 0.67 3.62
N THR A 49 -3.76 1.53 4.52
CA THR A 49 -2.42 2.12 4.46
C THR A 49 -1.35 1.02 4.54
N ALA A 50 -1.53 0.05 5.44
CA ALA A 50 -0.62 -1.08 5.57
C ALA A 50 -0.58 -1.96 4.30
N ASP A 51 -1.75 -2.22 3.68
CA ASP A 51 -1.80 -3.01 2.45
C ASP A 51 -1.08 -2.32 1.30
N ARG A 52 -1.21 -0.99 1.18
CA ARG A 52 -0.51 -0.20 0.17
C ARG A 52 1.01 -0.26 0.35
N GLU A 53 1.46 -0.17 1.59
CA GLU A 53 2.88 -0.22 1.92
C GLU A 53 3.45 -1.60 1.59
N ARG A 54 2.78 -2.66 2.04
CA ARG A 54 3.16 -4.05 1.72
C ARG A 54 3.16 -4.32 0.21
N LEU A 55 2.17 -3.81 -0.53
CA LEU A 55 2.13 -3.94 -1.98
C LEU A 55 3.37 -3.31 -2.62
N LYS A 56 3.75 -2.11 -2.18
CA LYS A 56 4.94 -1.41 -2.68
C LYS A 56 6.24 -2.18 -2.39
N GLU A 57 6.37 -2.74 -1.20
CA GLU A 57 7.50 -3.59 -0.81
C GLU A 57 7.59 -4.83 -1.70
N LEU A 58 6.48 -5.55 -1.86
CA LEU A 58 6.41 -6.74 -2.70
C LEU A 58 6.72 -6.41 -4.17
N GLU A 59 6.23 -5.28 -4.68
CA GLU A 59 6.56 -4.83 -6.03
C GLU A 59 8.05 -4.53 -6.19
N GLN A 60 8.70 -3.96 -5.17
CA GLN A 60 10.14 -3.72 -5.18
C GLN A 60 10.93 -5.03 -5.17
N GLU A 61 10.59 -5.94 -4.27
CA GLU A 61 11.23 -7.26 -4.18
C GLU A 61 11.05 -8.04 -5.49
N ASN A 62 9.85 -8.02 -6.09
CA ASN A 62 9.59 -8.68 -7.35
C ASN A 62 10.45 -8.12 -8.50
N ARG A 63 10.69 -6.81 -8.53
CA ARG A 63 11.60 -6.18 -9.50
C ARG A 63 13.04 -6.65 -9.30
N GLU A 64 13.50 -6.72 -8.06
CA GLU A 64 14.86 -7.17 -7.74
C GLU A 64 15.07 -8.65 -8.09
N LEU A 65 14.11 -9.51 -7.72
CA LEU A 65 14.13 -10.93 -8.06
C LEU A 65 14.12 -11.16 -9.58
N LYS A 66 13.36 -10.36 -10.34
CA LYS A 66 13.37 -10.43 -11.81
C LYS A 66 14.74 -10.06 -12.38
N ARG A 67 15.38 -9.01 -11.87
CA ARG A 67 16.74 -8.61 -12.27
C ARG A 67 17.77 -9.69 -11.94
N ALA A 68 17.71 -10.25 -10.73
CA ALA A 68 18.61 -11.33 -10.32
C ALA A 68 18.45 -12.57 -11.22
N ASN A 69 17.22 -12.98 -11.50
CA ASN A 69 16.94 -14.08 -12.42
C ASN A 69 17.46 -13.82 -13.83
N GLU A 70 17.39 -12.58 -14.32
CA GLU A 70 17.95 -12.23 -15.63
C GLU A 70 19.48 -12.36 -15.66
N ILE A 71 20.17 -11.89 -14.61
CA ILE A 71 21.62 -12.04 -14.47
C ILE A 71 22.00 -13.53 -14.46
N LEU A 72 21.31 -14.33 -13.65
CA LEU A 72 21.56 -15.77 -13.57
C LEU A 72 21.34 -16.45 -14.92
N ARG A 73 20.27 -16.13 -15.65
CA ARG A 73 20.03 -16.67 -16.99
C ARG A 73 21.14 -16.32 -17.97
N LYS A 74 21.62 -15.07 -17.95
CA LYS A 74 22.74 -14.62 -18.80
C LYS A 74 24.03 -15.35 -18.44
N ALA A 75 24.32 -15.49 -17.14
CA ALA A 75 25.48 -16.23 -16.67
C ALA A 75 25.41 -17.71 -17.09
N SER A 76 24.27 -18.38 -16.89
CA SER A 76 24.07 -19.77 -17.32
C SER A 76 24.25 -19.94 -18.83
N ALA A 77 23.73 -19.02 -19.64
CA ALA A 77 23.93 -19.05 -21.10
C ALA A 77 25.41 -18.90 -21.47
N TYR A 78 26.11 -17.97 -20.84
CA TYR A 78 27.55 -17.75 -21.04
C TYR A 78 28.37 -18.99 -20.69
N PHE A 79 28.12 -19.60 -19.53
CA PHE A 79 28.82 -20.81 -19.10
C PHE A 79 28.49 -22.02 -19.97
N ALA A 80 27.24 -22.18 -20.41
CA ALA A 80 26.86 -23.25 -21.33
C ALA A 80 27.59 -23.12 -22.68
N GLN A 81 27.75 -21.90 -23.20
CA GLN A 81 28.50 -21.66 -24.43
C GLN A 81 29.99 -21.96 -24.24
N ALA A 82 30.60 -21.48 -23.15
CA ALA A 82 32.00 -21.75 -22.84
C ALA A 82 32.31 -23.25 -22.67
N GLU A 83 31.35 -24.04 -22.15
CA GLU A 83 31.47 -25.49 -22.04
C GLU A 83 31.41 -26.18 -23.40
N LEU A 84 30.55 -25.72 -24.32
CA LEU A 84 30.51 -26.24 -25.69
C LEU A 84 31.82 -25.96 -26.44
N ASP A 85 32.39 -24.76 -26.27
CA ASP A 85 33.65 -24.36 -26.92
C ASP A 85 34.87 -25.16 -26.39
N ARG A 86 34.79 -25.70 -25.17
CA ARG A 86 35.88 -26.47 -24.53
C ARG A 86 35.85 -27.97 -24.82
N ARG A 87 34.79 -28.51 -25.40
CA ARG A 87 34.73 -29.94 -25.75
C ARG A 87 35.66 -30.23 -26.94
N PRO A 88 36.72 -31.04 -26.78
CA PRO A 88 37.54 -31.46 -27.91
C PRO A 88 36.73 -32.38 -28.83
N LYS A 89 36.99 -32.29 -30.14
CA LYS A 89 36.46 -33.20 -31.18
C LYS A 89 36.87 -34.65 -30.93
#